data_AF-A0A976KVD4-F1
#
_entry.id   AF-A0A976KVD4-F1
#
_cell.length_a   1.000
_cell.length_b   1.000
_cell.length_c   1.000
_cell.angle_alpha   90.00
_cell.angle_beta   90.00
_cell.angle_gamma   90.00
#
_symmetry.space_group_name_H-M   'P 1'
#
loop_
_entity.id
_entity.type
_entity.pdbx_description
1 polymer ?
#
loop_
_entity_poly.entity_id
_entity_poly.type
_entity_poly.pdbx_seq_one_letter_code
_entity_poly.pdbx_strand_id
1 'polypeptide(L)'
;MLTLGTPTARAWDVSSTHLALTEAAVVRSGLHRVLMDESGLTQGLFSPLRVDPQWLAADERRLLERTQDVVHADSGAAPLGGPGSCPTGRAPAETRRFCVDGDAWELTAVGWLRFGTFAELTPSARLSHHFLDRADARAATWDDPDLGAGQLRRRQTAHNGASFASRFTRLPENRDAGSAWSWLRHPPADDPLSPARLTHHLEQARLAASPAERAHHLALALVCTGALLHVVQNTAVPAHARGDALAFFSALSSARHDRGLPLAEFVRQAYGRRDLPLPAPANPTVQTRPLATTLGGHVLSDDAATWQSPSDVARTQLLSESTLPLAQRLDPTASAGEVAAGLLDQLELSPSVREAAAMTPWPAPRGYVRDGNGRPLFAFAQSGDRYEFFLDDRVYRDQAVRLIPQVVEVSRSLVDLLYPAWPTPGGNDSVAISDTWQEATLHTYVQDRDGVRREVGRHPLGPGQQPLPPPPPLGDGERSVVVLTADRVETPRVVVQLPLTASPNDTSATTEPKPPAASTATGPSEAAVTRPAAPPPDGARNDPAAPRPDSGSSSPAAGKMAEDGGESAAQPKPPGETAE
;
A
#
# COMPACT_ATOMS: atom_id res chain seq x y z
N MET A 1 9.42 -4.97 33.79
CA MET A 1 9.50 -5.90 32.65
C MET A 1 8.50 -5.40 31.63
N LEU A 2 8.94 -4.62 30.64
CA LEU A 2 8.07 -4.13 29.56
C LEU A 2 7.80 -5.34 28.66
N THR A 3 6.59 -5.87 28.70
CA THR A 3 6.13 -6.82 27.68
C THR A 3 6.09 -6.07 26.36
N LEU A 4 7.05 -6.35 25.48
CA LEU A 4 6.99 -5.97 24.08
C LEU A 4 5.70 -6.61 23.54
N GLY A 5 4.66 -5.79 23.35
CA GLY A 5 3.43 -6.24 22.72
C GLY A 5 3.79 -6.76 21.32
N THR A 6 3.38 -7.98 21.00
CA THR A 6 3.45 -8.47 19.64
C THR A 6 2.68 -7.48 18.75
N PRO A 7 3.27 -6.96 17.66
CA PRO A 7 2.55 -6.07 16.76
C PRO A 7 1.30 -6.78 16.25
N THR A 8 0.14 -6.12 16.38
CA THR A 8 -1.13 -6.58 15.81
C THR A 8 -1.00 -6.68 14.30
N ALA A 9 -1.44 -7.78 13.69
CA ALA A 9 -1.42 -7.89 12.23
C ALA A 9 -2.32 -6.79 11.64
N ARG A 10 -1.79 -6.05 10.67
CA ARG A 10 -2.51 -4.99 9.97
C ARG A 10 -3.32 -5.62 8.82
N ALA A 11 -3.59 -4.87 7.76
CA ALA A 11 -3.88 -5.46 6.45
C ALA A 11 -2.69 -6.30 5.97
N TRP A 12 -2.43 -6.45 4.66
CA TRP A 12 -1.13 -6.97 4.23
C TRP A 12 -0.03 -6.44 5.16
N ASP A 13 0.80 -7.30 5.75
CA ASP A 13 1.70 -6.81 6.80
C ASP A 13 2.62 -5.73 6.22
N VAL A 14 2.66 -4.57 6.86
CA VAL A 14 3.39 -3.41 6.32
C VAL A 14 4.88 -3.68 6.23
N SER A 15 5.43 -4.52 7.11
CA SER A 15 6.87 -4.79 7.18
C SER A 15 7.30 -5.92 6.25
N SER A 16 6.36 -6.74 5.76
CA SER A 16 6.64 -7.81 4.81
C SER A 16 5.87 -7.65 3.49
N THR A 17 4.55 -7.82 3.52
CA THR A 17 3.75 -8.06 2.32
C THR A 17 3.58 -6.77 1.51
N HIS A 18 3.27 -5.63 2.14
CA HIS A 18 3.21 -4.36 1.39
C HIS A 18 4.55 -3.97 0.77
N LEU A 19 5.67 -4.16 1.48
CA LEU A 19 6.99 -3.86 0.91
C LEU A 19 7.27 -4.77 -0.27
N ALA A 20 6.92 -6.05 -0.18
CA ALA A 20 7.11 -6.99 -1.29
C ALA A 20 6.24 -6.65 -2.49
N LEU A 21 4.97 -6.30 -2.29
CA LEU A 21 4.06 -5.85 -3.35
C LEU A 21 4.60 -4.57 -4.01
N THR A 22 5.03 -3.61 -3.20
CA THR A 22 5.61 -2.33 -3.64
C THR A 22 6.90 -2.54 -4.43
N GLU A 23 7.82 -3.36 -3.93
CA GLU A 23 9.08 -3.72 -4.60
C GLU A 23 8.82 -4.44 -5.93
N ALA A 24 7.93 -5.43 -5.92
CA ALA A 24 7.55 -6.19 -7.10
C ALA A 24 6.92 -5.28 -8.18
N ALA A 25 6.16 -4.26 -7.76
CA ALA A 25 5.55 -3.29 -8.65
C ALA A 25 6.59 -2.34 -9.26
N VAL A 26 7.45 -1.73 -8.43
CA VAL A 26 8.44 -0.75 -8.94
C VAL A 26 9.51 -1.39 -9.82
N VAL A 27 9.92 -2.63 -9.52
CA VAL A 27 10.85 -3.40 -10.36
C VAL A 27 10.24 -3.72 -11.72
N ARG A 28 8.91 -3.90 -11.80
CA ARG A 28 8.18 -4.14 -13.05
C ARG A 28 7.79 -2.86 -13.79
N SER A 29 7.84 -1.71 -13.13
CA SER A 29 7.48 -0.40 -13.70
C SER A 29 8.63 0.22 -14.51
N GLY A 30 8.33 1.29 -15.23
CA GLY A 30 9.33 2.15 -15.88
C GLY A 30 10.10 3.06 -14.92
N LEU A 31 9.73 3.11 -13.62
CA LEU A 31 10.23 4.11 -12.67
C LEU A 31 11.75 4.15 -12.57
N HIS A 32 12.43 3.00 -12.56
CA HIS A 32 13.89 2.98 -12.49
C HIS A 32 14.54 3.77 -13.64
N ARG A 33 14.06 3.57 -14.87
CA ARG A 33 14.55 4.28 -16.05
C ARG A 33 14.15 5.75 -16.01
N VAL A 34 12.91 6.07 -15.64
CA VAL A 34 12.44 7.46 -15.49
C VAL A 34 13.29 8.22 -14.47
N LEU A 35 13.66 7.61 -13.35
CA LEU A 35 14.56 8.24 -12.38
C LEU A 35 15.96 8.49 -12.95
N MET A 36 16.52 7.54 -13.71
CA MET A 36 17.82 7.73 -14.36
C MET A 36 17.78 8.80 -15.45
N ASP A 37 16.86 8.64 -16.40
CA ASP A 37 16.78 9.42 -17.63
C ASP A 37 16.29 10.85 -17.34
N GLU A 38 15.24 11.00 -16.53
CA GLU A 38 14.60 12.30 -16.29
C GLU A 38 15.16 13.02 -15.07
N SER A 39 15.53 12.30 -14.01
CA SER A 39 15.96 12.95 -12.75
C SER A 39 17.48 13.13 -12.66
N GLY A 40 18.24 12.54 -13.59
CA GLY A 40 19.70 12.51 -13.53
C GLY A 40 20.25 11.66 -12.38
N LEU A 41 19.43 10.78 -11.81
CA LEU A 41 19.80 9.91 -10.70
C LEU A 41 20.54 8.69 -11.25
N THR A 42 21.87 8.68 -11.10
CA THR A 42 22.75 7.69 -11.75
C THR A 42 22.47 6.23 -11.37
N GLN A 43 21.82 5.98 -10.23
CA GLN A 43 21.46 4.63 -9.76
C GLN A 43 19.94 4.37 -9.75
N GLY A 44 19.14 5.26 -10.38
CA GLY A 44 17.69 5.16 -10.43
C GLY A 44 17.08 4.97 -9.04
N LEU A 45 16.33 3.88 -8.86
CA LEU A 45 15.71 3.46 -7.58
C LEU A 45 16.66 3.36 -6.39
N PHE A 46 17.95 3.15 -6.62
CA PHE A 46 18.95 2.99 -5.55
C PHE A 46 19.68 4.29 -5.22
N SER A 47 19.40 5.37 -5.95
CA SER A 47 20.04 6.65 -5.71
C SER A 47 19.62 7.21 -4.36
N PRO A 48 20.56 7.73 -3.55
CA PRO A 48 20.23 8.39 -2.29
C PRO A 48 19.51 9.72 -2.57
N LEU A 49 18.48 9.99 -1.79
CA LEU A 49 17.73 11.24 -1.77
C LEU A 49 17.63 11.74 -0.34
N ARG A 50 17.75 13.05 -0.17
CA ARG A 50 17.76 13.70 1.14
C ARG A 50 16.47 14.48 1.36
N VAL A 51 15.88 14.35 2.54
CA VAL A 51 14.81 15.22 3.03
C VAL A 51 15.40 16.12 4.12
N ASP A 52 15.49 17.41 3.81
CA ASP A 52 15.83 18.44 4.79
C ASP A 52 14.63 18.83 5.67
N PRO A 53 14.68 18.64 7.00
CA PRO A 53 13.62 19.02 7.91
C PRO A 53 13.29 20.51 7.94
N GLN A 54 14.21 21.40 7.52
CA GLN A 54 13.99 22.84 7.55
C GLN A 54 13.03 23.32 6.45
N TRP A 55 12.83 22.50 5.41
CA TRP A 55 11.91 22.78 4.31
C TRP A 55 10.52 22.18 4.49
N LEU A 56 10.33 21.37 5.54
CA LEU A 56 9.06 20.71 5.80
C LEU A 56 8.07 21.64 6.47
N ALA A 57 6.80 21.52 6.08
CA ALA A 57 5.72 22.03 6.91
C ALA A 57 5.71 21.29 8.26
N ALA A 58 5.18 21.96 9.30
CA ALA A 58 5.16 21.40 10.64
C ALA A 58 4.45 20.04 10.71
N ASP A 59 3.43 19.83 9.88
CA ASP A 59 2.59 18.63 9.88
C ASP A 59 3.28 17.46 9.17
N GLU A 60 3.96 17.75 8.06
CA GLU A 60 4.82 16.79 7.34
C GLU A 60 5.97 16.33 8.23
N ARG A 61 6.66 17.27 8.89
CA ARG A 61 7.73 16.94 9.82
C ARG A 61 7.25 16.02 10.94
N ARG A 62 6.13 16.36 11.60
CA ARG A 62 5.55 15.51 12.66
C ARG A 62 5.15 14.13 12.14
N LEU A 63 4.65 14.04 10.91
CA LEU A 63 4.33 12.77 10.27
C LEU A 63 5.59 11.92 10.07
N LEU A 64 6.64 12.48 9.47
CA LEU A 64 7.88 11.75 9.19
C LEU A 64 8.56 11.31 10.49
N GLU A 65 8.65 12.18 11.50
CA GLU A 65 9.22 11.84 12.81
C GLU A 65 8.46 10.66 13.47
N ARG A 66 7.11 10.71 13.50
CA ARG A 66 6.31 9.60 14.04
C ARG A 66 6.43 8.32 13.23
N THR A 67 6.60 8.43 11.92
CA THR A 67 6.77 7.27 11.05
C THR A 67 8.13 6.62 11.32
N GLN A 68 9.18 7.42 11.50
CA GLN A 68 10.51 6.94 11.87
C GLN A 68 10.48 6.14 13.18
N ASP A 69 9.66 6.53 14.16
CA ASP A 69 9.52 5.81 15.44
C ASP A 69 8.94 4.38 15.29
N VAL A 70 8.20 4.11 14.22
CA VAL A 70 7.53 2.81 14.01
C VAL A 70 8.16 1.95 12.91
N VAL A 71 9.05 2.52 12.09
CA VAL A 71 9.72 1.79 11.02
C VAL A 71 10.85 0.92 11.60
N HIS A 72 10.83 -0.38 11.26
CA HIS A 72 11.91 -1.29 11.63
C HIS A 72 13.11 -1.14 10.71
N ALA A 73 14.34 -1.20 11.24
CA ALA A 73 15.57 -1.07 10.45
C ALA A 73 15.64 -2.08 9.28
N ASP A 74 15.23 -3.32 9.50
CA ASP A 74 15.28 -4.41 8.50
C ASP A 74 14.27 -4.24 7.35
N SER A 75 13.33 -3.29 7.46
CA SER A 75 12.42 -2.95 6.36
C SER A 75 13.17 -2.33 5.18
N GLY A 76 14.34 -1.73 5.42
CA GLY A 76 15.02 -0.88 4.43
C GLY A 76 14.26 0.41 4.14
N ALA A 77 13.43 0.85 5.10
CA ALA A 77 12.69 2.09 5.09
C ALA A 77 13.11 3.03 6.23
N ALA A 78 14.02 2.64 7.13
CA ALA A 78 14.47 3.50 8.22
C ALA A 78 15.51 4.50 7.69
N PRO A 79 15.24 5.83 7.71
CA PRO A 79 16.18 6.81 7.19
C PRO A 79 17.47 6.85 8.00
N LEU A 80 18.58 7.12 7.30
CA LEU A 80 19.84 7.52 7.92
C LEU A 80 19.77 9.02 8.26
N GLY A 81 20.55 9.44 9.27
CA GLY A 81 20.56 10.84 9.71
C GLY A 81 19.25 11.29 10.34
N GLY A 82 19.03 12.60 10.31
CA GLY A 82 17.90 13.28 10.97
C GLY A 82 18.30 14.20 12.12
N PRO A 83 17.36 15.02 12.62
CA PRO A 83 17.60 15.90 13.76
C PRO A 83 18.13 15.14 14.98
N GLY A 84 19.33 15.51 15.43
CA GLY A 84 19.96 14.91 16.62
C GLY A 84 20.46 13.47 16.43
N SER A 85 20.40 12.93 15.21
CA SER A 85 20.86 11.55 14.91
C SER A 85 22.38 11.44 14.83
N CYS A 86 23.04 12.55 14.49
CA CYS A 86 24.48 12.60 14.43
C CYS A 86 25.11 12.75 15.81
N PRO A 87 25.92 11.77 16.26
CA PRO A 87 26.55 11.88 17.55
C PRO A 87 27.59 13.00 17.54
N THR A 88 27.77 13.63 18.70
CA THR A 88 28.75 14.73 18.85
C THR A 88 30.14 14.33 18.36
N GLY A 89 31.01 15.30 18.04
CA GLY A 89 32.36 15.05 17.51
C GLY A 89 33.28 14.16 18.36
N ARG A 90 32.85 13.77 19.58
CA ARG A 90 33.54 12.83 20.48
C ARG A 90 33.18 11.36 20.27
N ALA A 91 32.17 11.03 19.45
CA ALA A 91 31.77 9.66 19.23
C ALA A 91 32.76 8.88 18.33
N PRO A 92 32.87 7.55 18.50
CA PRO A 92 33.69 6.70 17.64
C PRO A 92 33.44 6.96 16.15
N ALA A 93 34.47 6.77 15.32
CA ALA A 93 34.36 6.99 13.87
C ALA A 93 33.29 6.09 13.25
N GLU A 94 33.12 4.88 13.80
CA GLU A 94 32.12 3.89 13.39
C GLU A 94 30.69 4.40 13.57
N THR A 95 30.41 5.07 14.69
CA THR A 95 29.09 5.69 14.95
C THR A 95 28.84 6.94 14.09
N ARG A 96 29.89 7.59 13.61
CA ARG A 96 29.78 8.73 12.69
C ARG A 96 29.64 8.31 11.22
N ARG A 97 29.85 7.04 10.87
CA ARG A 97 29.66 6.55 9.49
C ARG A 97 28.20 6.52 9.03
N PHE A 98 27.26 6.53 9.98
CA PHE A 98 25.82 6.57 9.69
C PHE A 98 25.26 8.00 9.74
N CYS A 99 26.14 9.00 9.91
CA CYS A 99 25.77 10.39 9.78
C CYS A 99 25.56 10.76 8.33
N VAL A 100 24.41 11.37 8.08
CA VAL A 100 24.18 12.22 6.92
C VAL A 100 24.59 13.64 7.33
N ASP A 101 25.07 14.45 6.38
CA ASP A 101 25.46 15.83 6.68
C ASP A 101 24.28 16.64 7.24
N GLY A 102 24.49 17.29 8.39
CA GLY A 102 23.49 18.14 9.04
C GLY A 102 22.36 17.35 9.71
N ASP A 103 21.17 17.93 9.71
CA ASP A 103 19.95 17.32 10.27
C ASP A 103 19.11 16.59 9.20
N ALA A 104 19.65 16.39 7.99
CA ALA A 104 18.92 15.78 6.89
C ALA A 104 18.69 14.28 7.11
N TRP A 105 17.52 13.80 6.65
CA TRP A 105 17.25 12.37 6.50
C TRP A 105 17.67 11.89 5.11
N GLU A 106 18.25 10.70 5.01
CA GLU A 106 18.64 10.10 3.73
C GLU A 106 18.12 8.66 3.59
N LEU A 107 17.54 8.37 2.43
CA LEU A 107 17.19 7.02 1.97
C LEU A 107 17.42 6.91 0.47
N THR A 108 17.48 5.69 -0.04
CA THR A 108 17.36 5.47 -1.48
C THR A 108 15.95 5.83 -1.96
N ALA A 109 15.75 6.08 -3.26
CA ALA A 109 14.43 6.33 -3.83
C ALA A 109 13.41 5.20 -3.50
N VAL A 110 13.82 3.93 -3.60
CA VAL A 110 12.99 2.80 -3.15
C VAL A 110 12.78 2.79 -1.63
N GLY A 111 13.75 3.26 -0.84
CA GLY A 111 13.62 3.44 0.60
C GLY A 111 12.52 4.45 0.96
N TRP A 112 12.44 5.59 0.28
CA TRP A 112 11.38 6.58 0.48
C TRP A 112 9.99 6.08 0.08
N LEU A 113 9.88 5.27 -0.98
CA LEU A 113 8.64 4.57 -1.31
C LEU A 113 8.19 3.63 -0.19
N ARG A 114 9.11 2.82 0.34
CA ARG A 114 8.82 1.95 1.48
C ARG A 114 8.43 2.78 2.71
N PHE A 115 9.14 3.88 2.99
CA PHE A 115 8.81 4.79 4.09
C PHE A 115 7.36 5.30 3.97
N GLY A 116 6.94 5.68 2.77
CA GLY A 116 5.56 6.06 2.46
C GLY A 116 4.51 5.02 2.86
N THR A 117 4.79 3.72 2.65
CA THR A 117 3.86 2.65 3.07
C THR A 117 3.67 2.60 4.60
N PHE A 118 4.69 2.95 5.38
CA PHE A 118 4.58 3.07 6.83
C PHE A 118 3.91 4.39 7.26
N ALA A 119 4.20 5.47 6.52
CA ALA A 119 3.61 6.78 6.78
C ALA A 119 2.09 6.74 6.66
N GLU A 120 1.54 5.97 5.71
CA GLU A 120 0.09 5.83 5.57
C GLU A 120 -0.60 5.16 6.77
N LEU A 121 0.14 4.42 7.58
CA LEU A 121 -0.37 3.82 8.82
C LEU A 121 -0.11 4.69 10.06
N THR A 122 0.41 5.90 9.86
CA THR A 122 0.85 6.80 10.91
C THR A 122 0.29 8.22 10.69
N PRO A 123 -0.55 8.77 11.59
CA PRO A 123 -1.15 8.10 12.73
C PRO A 123 -2.16 7.05 12.26
N SER A 124 -2.41 6.08 13.12
CA SER A 124 -3.39 5.02 12.90
C SER A 124 -4.84 5.49 12.70
N ALA A 125 -5.12 6.78 12.90
CA ALA A 125 -6.39 7.41 12.53
C ALA A 125 -6.68 7.29 11.02
N ARG A 126 -5.66 7.07 10.19
CA ARG A 126 -5.76 6.92 8.73
C ARG A 126 -6.38 5.60 8.26
N LEU A 127 -6.59 4.64 9.17
CA LEU A 127 -7.10 3.29 8.84
C LEU A 127 -8.44 3.31 8.07
N SER A 128 -9.29 4.31 8.29
CA SER A 128 -10.56 4.48 7.58
C SER A 128 -10.40 4.68 6.07
N HIS A 129 -9.30 5.29 5.63
CA HIS A 129 -9.02 5.50 4.20
C HIS A 129 -8.69 4.19 3.47
N HIS A 130 -8.72 3.04 4.15
CA HIS A 130 -8.37 1.74 3.56
C HIS A 130 -9.61 0.92 3.21
N PHE A 131 -10.81 1.38 3.59
CA PHE A 131 -12.06 0.67 3.34
C PHE A 131 -12.86 1.31 2.21
N LEU A 132 -13.47 0.45 1.39
CA LEU A 132 -14.57 0.83 0.50
C LEU A 132 -15.90 0.61 1.22
N ASP A 133 -16.92 1.36 0.85
CA ASP A 133 -18.26 1.12 1.37
C ASP A 133 -18.85 -0.17 0.78
N ARG A 134 -19.54 -0.94 1.64
CA ARG A 134 -20.11 -2.23 1.27
C ARG A 134 -21.22 -2.06 0.22
N ALA A 135 -22.12 -1.10 0.44
CA ALA A 135 -23.29 -0.88 -0.39
C ALA A 135 -22.95 -0.14 -1.69
N ASP A 136 -22.08 0.87 -1.60
CA ASP A 136 -21.59 1.63 -2.75
C ASP A 136 -20.09 1.91 -2.64
N ALA A 137 -19.27 1.11 -3.33
CA ALA A 137 -17.81 1.26 -3.31
C ALA A 137 -17.30 2.65 -3.73
N ARG A 138 -18.13 3.50 -4.37
CA ARG A 138 -17.80 4.89 -4.74
C ARG A 138 -18.32 5.94 -3.77
N ALA A 139 -18.96 5.54 -2.67
CA ALA A 139 -19.47 6.44 -1.66
C ALA A 139 -18.33 7.27 -1.04
N ALA A 140 -18.64 8.52 -0.69
CA ALA A 140 -17.68 9.42 -0.05
C ALA A 140 -17.29 8.95 1.35
N THR A 141 -18.22 8.27 2.03
CA THR A 141 -18.01 7.69 3.37
C THR A 141 -18.17 6.18 3.27
N TRP A 142 -17.69 5.48 4.28
CA TRP A 142 -17.92 4.05 4.45
C TRP A 142 -18.54 3.81 5.83
N ASP A 143 -19.48 2.87 5.89
CA ASP A 143 -20.01 2.35 7.14
C ASP A 143 -19.87 0.82 7.20
N ASP A 144 -19.68 0.30 8.42
CA ASP A 144 -19.73 -1.13 8.69
C ASP A 144 -21.04 -1.42 9.44
N PRO A 145 -22.07 -1.99 8.78
CA PRO A 145 -23.38 -2.20 9.39
C PRO A 145 -23.33 -3.15 10.60
N ASP A 146 -22.29 -3.99 10.68
CA ASP A 146 -22.08 -4.96 11.75
C ASP A 146 -21.24 -4.37 12.90
N LEU A 147 -20.66 -3.18 12.70
CA LEU A 147 -19.77 -2.52 13.66
C LEU A 147 -20.05 -1.02 13.76
N GLY A 148 -21.05 -0.63 14.57
CA GLY A 148 -21.38 0.77 14.76
C GLY A 148 -20.18 1.65 15.12
N ALA A 149 -20.16 2.89 14.61
CA ALA A 149 -19.01 3.80 14.64
C ALA A 149 -18.33 3.95 16.02
N GLY A 150 -19.09 3.91 17.12
CA GLY A 150 -18.55 3.95 18.48
C GLY A 150 -17.70 2.73 18.85
N GLN A 151 -18.09 1.53 18.40
CA GLN A 151 -17.35 0.30 18.63
C GLN A 151 -16.12 0.24 17.72
N LEU A 152 -16.25 0.64 16.46
CA LEU A 152 -15.13 0.80 15.54
C LEU A 152 -14.04 1.68 16.15
N ARG A 153 -14.40 2.89 16.63
CA ARG A 153 -13.47 3.80 17.31
C ARG A 153 -12.79 3.15 18.52
N ARG A 154 -13.55 2.44 19.35
CA ARG A 154 -13.00 1.74 20.52
C ARG A 154 -11.99 0.67 20.11
N ARG A 155 -12.30 -0.11 19.07
CA ARG A 155 -11.41 -1.15 18.53
C ARG A 155 -10.16 -0.56 17.92
N GLN A 156 -10.30 0.47 17.08
CA GLN A 156 -9.17 1.19 16.50
C GLN A 156 -8.27 1.76 17.60
N THR A 157 -8.83 2.46 18.58
CA THR A 157 -8.05 3.02 19.69
C THR A 157 -7.32 1.95 20.51
N ALA A 158 -7.96 0.80 20.72
CA ALA A 158 -7.34 -0.34 21.42
C ALA A 158 -6.25 -1.02 20.58
N HIS A 159 -6.47 -1.19 19.28
CA HIS A 159 -5.50 -1.75 18.32
C HIS A 159 -4.25 -0.86 18.24
N ASN A 160 -4.40 0.45 18.38
CA ASN A 160 -3.31 1.41 18.30
C ASN A 160 -2.45 1.49 19.57
N GLY A 161 -2.68 0.62 20.56
CA GLY A 161 -1.98 0.66 21.84
C GLY A 161 -2.23 1.95 22.63
N ALA A 162 -3.23 2.75 22.24
CA ALA A 162 -3.47 4.04 22.84
C ALA A 162 -3.94 3.87 24.29
N SER A 163 -3.38 4.67 25.19
CA SER A 163 -3.70 4.63 26.61
C SER A 163 -5.20 4.87 26.85
N PHE A 164 -5.70 4.44 28.02
CA PHE A 164 -7.07 4.77 28.40
C PHE A 164 -7.30 6.29 28.42
N ALA A 165 -6.30 7.08 28.84
CA ALA A 165 -6.36 8.54 28.86
C ALA A 165 -6.56 9.14 27.46
N SER A 166 -5.88 8.62 26.42
CA SER A 166 -6.07 9.11 25.05
C SER A 166 -7.46 8.84 24.47
N ARG A 167 -8.27 7.98 25.10
CA ARG A 167 -9.70 7.79 24.75
C ARG A 167 -10.58 8.95 25.21
N PHE A 168 -10.16 9.68 26.25
CA PHE A 168 -10.94 10.79 26.81
C PHE A 168 -10.50 12.15 26.28
N THR A 169 -9.27 12.27 25.79
CA THR A 169 -8.72 13.55 25.29
C THR A 169 -9.26 13.97 23.93
N ARG A 170 -10.30 13.31 23.39
CA ARG A 170 -10.95 13.60 22.10
C ARG A 170 -9.95 14.13 21.07
N LEU A 171 -9.02 13.27 20.63
CA LEU A 171 -8.30 13.56 19.38
C LEU A 171 -9.35 13.95 18.34
N PRO A 172 -9.12 15.02 17.55
CA PRO A 172 -10.10 15.56 16.62
C PRO A 172 -10.75 14.40 15.87
N GLU A 173 -12.05 14.27 16.11
CA GLU A 173 -12.83 13.15 15.64
C GLU A 173 -12.84 13.23 14.11
N ASN A 174 -12.15 12.32 13.43
CA ASN A 174 -12.26 12.21 11.98
C ASN A 174 -13.61 11.53 11.66
N ARG A 175 -14.73 12.21 12.00
CA ARG A 175 -16.09 11.75 11.63
C ARG A 175 -16.31 11.80 10.12
N ASP A 176 -15.51 12.63 9.44
CA ASP A 176 -15.52 12.77 7.99
C ASP A 176 -14.43 11.94 7.33
N ALA A 177 -13.93 10.89 8.01
CA ALA A 177 -12.89 10.06 7.41
C ALA A 177 -13.48 9.33 6.19
N GLY A 178 -13.12 9.83 5.01
CA GLY A 178 -13.63 9.34 3.75
C GLY A 178 -13.27 7.87 3.52
N SER A 179 -14.05 7.22 2.66
CA SER A 179 -13.66 5.92 2.11
C SER A 179 -12.33 6.02 1.35
N ALA A 180 -11.70 4.88 1.05
CA ALA A 180 -10.52 4.85 0.18
C ALA A 180 -10.76 5.57 -1.15
N TRP A 181 -11.96 5.39 -1.73
CA TRP A 181 -12.36 6.08 -2.96
C TRP A 181 -12.42 7.60 -2.78
N SER A 182 -13.03 8.07 -1.69
CA SER A 182 -13.12 9.50 -1.39
C SER A 182 -11.77 10.14 -1.19
N TRP A 183 -10.88 9.50 -0.43
CA TRP A 183 -9.53 10.00 -0.19
C TRP A 183 -8.73 10.18 -1.49
N LEU A 184 -8.91 9.27 -2.46
CA LEU A 184 -8.24 9.35 -3.76
C LEU A 184 -8.75 10.50 -4.64
N ARG A 185 -10.05 10.80 -4.60
CA ARG A 185 -10.68 11.80 -5.48
C ARG A 185 -10.82 13.18 -4.85
N HIS A 186 -11.05 13.21 -3.55
CA HIS A 186 -11.37 14.39 -2.75
C HIS A 186 -10.58 14.35 -1.44
N PRO A 187 -9.24 14.29 -1.50
CA PRO A 187 -8.43 14.23 -0.29
C PRO A 187 -8.65 15.49 0.57
N PRO A 188 -8.55 15.38 1.90
CA PRO A 188 -8.46 16.55 2.77
C PRO A 188 -7.30 17.45 2.33
N ALA A 189 -7.54 18.75 2.27
CA ALA A 189 -6.57 19.73 1.76
C ALA A 189 -5.29 19.81 2.61
N ASP A 190 -5.38 19.44 3.88
CA ASP A 190 -4.31 19.43 4.87
C ASP A 190 -3.61 18.07 5.00
N ASP A 191 -4.03 17.04 4.25
CA ASP A 191 -3.38 15.73 4.33
C ASP A 191 -2.02 15.74 3.62
N PRO A 192 -0.89 15.58 4.36
CA PRO A 192 0.47 15.59 3.79
C PRO A 192 0.75 14.45 2.81
N LEU A 193 -0.06 13.37 2.81
CA LEU A 193 0.10 12.21 1.93
C LEU A 193 -0.90 12.18 0.78
N SER A 194 -1.74 13.20 0.65
CA SER A 194 -2.79 13.23 -0.37
C SER A 194 -2.25 13.21 -1.81
N PRO A 195 -3.04 12.74 -2.79
CA PRO A 195 -2.72 12.89 -4.21
C PRO A 195 -2.39 14.33 -4.66
N ALA A 196 -2.99 15.33 -4.01
CA ALA A 196 -2.69 16.74 -4.26
C ALA A 196 -1.26 17.11 -3.80
N ARG A 197 -0.85 16.66 -2.61
CA ARG A 197 0.53 16.85 -2.12
C ARG A 197 1.55 16.10 -2.96
N LEU A 198 1.24 14.87 -3.38
CA LEU A 198 2.05 14.12 -4.34
C LEU A 198 2.32 14.94 -5.61
N THR A 199 1.26 15.46 -6.21
CA THR A 199 1.33 16.27 -7.44
C THR A 199 2.21 17.51 -7.24
N HIS A 200 2.01 18.23 -6.14
CA HIS A 200 2.82 19.39 -5.79
C HIS A 200 4.30 19.03 -5.67
N HIS A 201 4.64 17.94 -4.97
CA HIS A 201 6.03 17.51 -4.81
C HIS A 201 6.66 17.00 -6.11
N LEU A 202 5.90 16.32 -6.98
CA LEU A 202 6.41 15.94 -8.31
C LEU A 202 6.73 17.17 -9.16
N GLU A 203 5.87 18.19 -9.13
CA GLU A 203 6.12 19.44 -9.83
C GLU A 203 7.37 20.14 -9.30
N GLN A 204 7.50 20.31 -7.99
CA GLN A 204 8.69 20.93 -7.39
C GLN A 204 9.97 20.11 -7.61
N ALA A 205 9.88 18.78 -7.64
CA ALA A 205 11.01 17.90 -7.96
C ALA A 205 11.56 18.14 -9.38
N ARG A 206 10.79 18.77 -10.28
CA ARG A 206 11.20 19.12 -11.64
C ARG A 206 11.46 20.62 -11.83
N LEU A 207 10.73 21.49 -11.16
CA LEU A 207 10.84 22.94 -11.39
C LEU A 207 11.85 23.63 -10.45
N ALA A 208 12.17 23.04 -9.29
CA ALA A 208 13.03 23.68 -8.31
C ALA A 208 14.45 23.96 -8.85
N ALA A 209 14.97 25.11 -8.44
CA ALA A 209 16.22 25.66 -8.98
C ALA A 209 17.43 24.80 -8.58
N SER A 210 17.54 24.43 -7.30
CA SER A 210 18.71 23.71 -6.78
C SER A 210 18.54 22.19 -6.86
N PRO A 211 19.63 21.41 -7.04
CA PRO A 211 19.58 19.96 -6.97
C PRO A 211 19.05 19.43 -5.63
N ALA A 212 19.42 20.08 -4.52
CA ALA A 212 19.02 19.66 -3.18
C ALA A 212 17.50 19.79 -2.98
N GLU A 213 16.91 20.92 -3.40
CA GLU A 213 15.46 21.15 -3.35
C GLU A 213 14.69 20.16 -4.23
N ARG A 214 15.20 19.88 -5.44
CA ARG A 214 14.63 18.83 -6.30
C ARG A 214 14.68 17.44 -5.65
N ALA A 215 15.80 17.08 -5.02
CA ALA A 215 15.95 15.79 -4.34
C ALA A 215 15.01 15.66 -3.13
N HIS A 216 14.86 16.73 -2.34
CA HIS A 216 13.91 16.79 -1.22
C HIS A 216 12.47 16.57 -1.69
N HIS A 217 12.03 17.32 -2.70
CA HIS A 217 10.67 17.15 -3.20
C HIS A 217 10.46 15.81 -3.89
N LEU A 218 11.46 15.25 -4.57
CA LEU A 218 11.37 13.90 -5.13
C LEU A 218 11.21 12.85 -4.03
N ALA A 219 11.95 12.96 -2.92
CA ALA A 219 11.79 12.08 -1.78
C ALA A 219 10.38 12.17 -1.18
N LEU A 220 9.84 13.37 -0.99
CA LEU A 220 8.46 13.55 -0.50
C LEU A 220 7.39 13.04 -1.47
N ALA A 221 7.60 13.22 -2.78
CA ALA A 221 6.74 12.62 -3.80
C ALA A 221 6.76 11.08 -3.69
N LEU A 222 7.93 10.47 -3.49
CA LEU A 222 8.06 9.02 -3.32
C LEU A 222 7.40 8.53 -2.02
N VAL A 223 7.45 9.32 -0.93
CA VAL A 223 6.68 9.04 0.30
C VAL A 223 5.18 9.04 0.01
N CYS A 224 4.66 10.06 -0.69
CA CYS A 224 3.24 10.11 -1.05
C CYS A 224 2.85 8.96 -2.00
N THR A 225 3.70 8.60 -2.96
CA THR A 225 3.49 7.43 -3.83
C THR A 225 3.43 6.14 -3.02
N GLY A 226 4.32 5.95 -2.05
CA GLY A 226 4.30 4.79 -1.15
C GLY A 226 3.00 4.70 -0.36
N ALA A 227 2.51 5.82 0.15
CA ALA A 227 1.23 5.90 0.86
C ALA A 227 0.05 5.54 -0.06
N LEU A 228 0.04 6.07 -1.28
CA LEU A 228 -0.97 5.76 -2.27
C LEU A 228 -0.99 4.27 -2.65
N LEU A 229 0.18 3.68 -2.88
CA LEU A 229 0.32 2.25 -3.14
C LEU A 229 -0.23 1.41 -2.00
N HIS A 230 0.01 1.81 -0.75
CA HIS A 230 -0.53 1.14 0.42
C HIS A 230 -2.06 1.09 0.39
N VAL A 231 -2.71 2.22 0.13
CA VAL A 231 -4.19 2.32 0.04
C VAL A 231 -4.72 1.39 -1.06
N VAL A 232 -4.18 1.48 -2.28
CA VAL A 232 -4.62 0.63 -3.42
C VAL A 232 -4.38 -0.86 -3.16
N GLN A 233 -3.29 -1.21 -2.50
CA GLN A 233 -3.00 -2.60 -2.13
C GLN A 233 -4.00 -3.14 -1.09
N ASN A 234 -4.46 -2.28 -0.17
CA ASN A 234 -5.46 -2.66 0.84
C ASN A 234 -6.84 -2.86 0.25
N THR A 235 -7.28 -2.06 -0.73
CA THR A 235 -8.60 -2.25 -1.33
C THR A 235 -8.74 -3.58 -2.08
N ALA A 236 -7.64 -4.29 -2.33
CA ALA A 236 -7.66 -5.65 -2.86
C ALA A 236 -7.88 -6.75 -1.80
N VAL A 237 -7.82 -6.42 -0.51
CA VAL A 237 -8.13 -7.37 0.57
C VAL A 237 -9.65 -7.45 0.71
N PRO A 238 -10.29 -8.64 0.72
CA PRO A 238 -11.75 -8.76 0.77
C PRO A 238 -12.41 -7.97 1.90
N ALA A 239 -11.81 -7.95 3.09
CA ALA A 239 -12.35 -7.19 4.22
C ALA A 239 -12.39 -5.67 3.94
N HIS A 240 -11.32 -5.11 3.38
CA HIS A 240 -11.26 -3.70 3.00
C HIS A 240 -12.18 -3.38 1.83
N ALA A 241 -12.22 -4.24 0.81
CA ALA A 241 -13.06 -4.07 -0.38
C ALA A 241 -14.56 -4.13 -0.08
N ARG A 242 -14.95 -4.82 1.00
CA ARG A 242 -16.34 -5.05 1.41
C ARG A 242 -16.75 -4.24 2.64
N GLY A 243 -15.95 -3.26 3.07
CA GLY A 243 -16.24 -2.43 4.24
C GLY A 243 -16.33 -3.20 5.57
N ASP A 244 -15.70 -4.37 5.65
CA ASP A 244 -15.79 -5.31 6.78
C ASP A 244 -14.66 -5.04 7.80
N ALA A 245 -14.82 -3.99 8.59
CA ALA A 245 -13.88 -3.68 9.67
C ALA A 245 -14.02 -4.66 10.84
N LEU A 246 -15.19 -5.29 11.02
CA LEU A 246 -15.37 -6.36 11.99
C LEU A 246 -14.34 -7.49 11.77
N ALA A 247 -14.17 -7.95 10.53
CA ALA A 247 -13.14 -8.92 10.16
C ALA A 247 -11.72 -8.41 10.41
N PHE A 248 -11.47 -7.11 10.14
CA PHE A 248 -10.16 -6.49 10.39
C PHE A 248 -9.70 -6.58 11.85
N PHE A 249 -10.64 -6.55 12.80
CA PHE A 249 -10.35 -6.68 14.23
C PHE A 249 -10.59 -8.09 14.78
N SER A 250 -10.58 -9.12 13.93
CA SER A 250 -10.73 -10.53 14.35
C SER A 250 -9.59 -10.95 15.28
N ALA A 251 -9.87 -11.94 16.13
CA ALA A 251 -8.81 -12.57 16.93
C ALA A 251 -7.94 -13.45 16.04
N LEU A 252 -6.63 -13.25 16.09
CA LEU A 252 -5.66 -14.16 15.47
C LEU A 252 -5.24 -15.25 16.44
N SER A 253 -5.30 -14.98 17.75
CA SER A 253 -5.13 -15.99 18.79
C SER A 253 -6.01 -15.70 20.01
N SER A 254 -5.84 -16.50 21.06
CA SER A 254 -6.49 -16.30 22.35
C SER A 254 -5.96 -15.08 23.12
N ALA A 255 -4.80 -14.54 22.73
CA ALA A 255 -4.24 -13.36 23.36
C ALA A 255 -5.11 -12.13 23.06
N ARG A 256 -5.49 -11.38 24.11
CA ARG A 256 -6.43 -10.25 24.02
C ARG A 256 -6.05 -9.21 22.95
N HIS A 257 -4.75 -8.97 22.80
CA HIS A 257 -4.18 -7.96 21.93
C HIS A 257 -3.78 -8.50 20.56
N ASP A 258 -3.90 -9.80 20.31
CA ASP A 258 -3.52 -10.40 19.03
C ASP A 258 -4.72 -10.38 18.09
N ARG A 259 -4.86 -9.25 17.40
CA ARG A 259 -5.97 -8.92 16.50
C ARG A 259 -5.44 -8.52 15.14
N GLY A 260 -6.18 -8.85 14.10
CA GLY A 260 -5.86 -8.48 12.73
C GLY A 260 -6.66 -9.29 11.72
N LEU A 261 -6.28 -9.18 10.45
CA LEU A 261 -6.88 -9.92 9.35
C LEU A 261 -6.24 -11.31 9.20
N PRO A 262 -7.00 -12.41 9.36
CA PRO A 262 -6.47 -13.76 9.18
C PRO A 262 -5.85 -14.00 7.79
N LEU A 263 -6.47 -13.51 6.70
CA LEU A 263 -5.88 -13.58 5.36
C LEU A 263 -4.50 -12.92 5.29
N ALA A 264 -4.35 -11.75 5.91
CA ALA A 264 -3.08 -11.03 5.90
C ALA A 264 -2.02 -11.78 6.71
N GLU A 265 -2.40 -12.34 7.85
CA GLU A 265 -1.51 -13.17 8.67
C GLU A 265 -1.10 -14.45 7.92
N PHE A 266 -2.03 -15.10 7.23
CA PHE A 266 -1.74 -16.24 6.35
C PHE A 266 -0.71 -15.85 5.29
N VAL A 267 -0.90 -14.74 4.57
CA VAL A 267 0.03 -14.30 3.51
C VAL A 267 1.39 -13.89 4.06
N ARG A 268 1.42 -13.25 5.22
CA ARG A 268 2.66 -12.91 5.95
C ARG A 268 3.46 -14.19 6.26
N GLN A 269 2.81 -15.23 6.76
CA GLN A 269 3.46 -16.50 7.09
C GLN A 269 3.83 -17.33 5.85
N ALA A 270 2.94 -17.40 4.86
CA ALA A 270 3.09 -18.27 3.70
C ALA A 270 4.05 -17.71 2.65
N TYR A 271 4.10 -16.38 2.47
CA TYR A 271 4.84 -15.73 1.39
C TYR A 271 5.83 -14.67 1.89
N GLY A 272 5.55 -14.04 3.03
CA GLY A 272 6.41 -13.03 3.64
C GLY A 272 6.78 -11.91 2.67
N ARG A 273 8.06 -11.53 2.64
CA ARG A 273 8.58 -10.48 1.75
C ARG A 273 9.13 -11.02 0.41
N ARG A 274 9.47 -12.30 0.33
CA ARG A 274 10.30 -12.85 -0.77
C ARG A 274 9.57 -13.83 -1.68
N ASP A 275 8.53 -14.48 -1.18
CA ASP A 275 7.94 -15.64 -1.83
C ASP A 275 6.52 -15.34 -2.35
N LEU A 276 6.24 -14.09 -2.71
CA LEU A 276 4.97 -13.72 -3.31
C LEU A 276 4.71 -14.56 -4.58
N PRO A 277 3.47 -15.07 -4.80
CA PRO A 277 3.10 -15.78 -6.03
C PRO A 277 3.00 -14.77 -7.17
N LEU A 278 4.15 -14.37 -7.71
CA LEU A 278 4.24 -13.37 -8.77
C LEU A 278 4.01 -13.99 -10.14
N PRO A 279 3.42 -13.25 -11.10
CA PRO A 279 3.38 -13.69 -12.48
C PRO A 279 4.82 -13.80 -13.01
N ALA A 280 5.01 -14.71 -13.97
CA ALA A 280 6.24 -14.79 -14.73
C ALA A 280 6.63 -13.39 -15.23
N PRO A 281 7.92 -13.02 -15.21
CA PRO A 281 8.35 -11.70 -15.64
C PRO A 281 7.81 -11.42 -17.05
N ALA A 282 7.04 -10.33 -17.19
CA ALA A 282 6.58 -9.88 -18.49
C ALA A 282 7.79 -9.54 -19.38
N ASN A 283 7.64 -9.67 -20.70
CA ASN A 283 8.69 -9.26 -21.62
C ASN A 283 9.00 -7.77 -21.41
N PRO A 284 10.25 -7.40 -21.04
CA PRO A 284 10.62 -6.03 -20.67
C PRO A 284 10.58 -5.04 -21.84
N THR A 285 10.30 -5.51 -23.05
CA THR A 285 10.23 -4.74 -24.29
C THR A 285 8.86 -4.11 -24.55
N VAL A 286 7.81 -4.50 -23.82
CA VAL A 286 6.50 -3.85 -23.92
C VAL A 286 6.43 -2.79 -22.83
N GLN A 287 6.60 -1.52 -23.19
CA GLN A 287 6.15 -0.42 -22.33
C GLN A 287 4.64 -0.58 -22.15
N THR A 288 4.24 -1.09 -21.00
CA THR A 288 2.85 -1.33 -20.68
C THR A 288 2.21 0.02 -20.35
N ARG A 289 1.22 0.41 -21.15
CA ARG A 289 0.34 1.52 -20.79
C ARG A 289 -0.26 1.25 -19.39
N PRO A 290 -0.51 2.29 -18.58
CA PRO A 290 -1.31 2.13 -17.38
C PRO A 290 -2.64 1.42 -17.70
N LEU A 291 -3.04 0.49 -16.84
CA LEU A 291 -4.33 -0.21 -16.87
C LEU A 291 -5.51 0.74 -16.76
N ALA A 292 -5.35 1.82 -16.00
CA ALA A 292 -6.35 2.87 -15.85
C ALA A 292 -5.72 4.25 -16.05
N THR A 293 -6.55 5.21 -16.42
CA THR A 293 -6.12 6.60 -16.63
C THR A 293 -6.26 7.44 -15.38
N THR A 294 -7.18 7.10 -14.47
CA THR A 294 -7.44 7.84 -13.22
C THR A 294 -6.87 7.11 -11.99
N LEU A 295 -6.70 7.81 -10.86
CA LEU A 295 -6.37 7.17 -9.59
C LEU A 295 -7.50 6.27 -9.10
N GLY A 296 -8.75 6.74 -9.22
CA GLY A 296 -9.94 5.95 -8.87
C GLY A 296 -10.02 4.66 -9.69
N GLY A 297 -9.72 4.74 -10.98
CA GLY A 297 -9.67 3.61 -11.91
C GLY A 297 -8.80 2.46 -11.39
N HIS A 298 -7.67 2.76 -10.77
CA HIS A 298 -6.78 1.73 -10.18
C HIS A 298 -7.40 1.02 -8.96
N VAL A 299 -8.39 1.62 -8.31
CA VAL A 299 -9.15 0.99 -7.21
C VAL A 299 -10.41 0.30 -7.72
N LEU A 300 -11.18 0.95 -8.59
CA LEU A 300 -12.40 0.43 -9.20
C LEU A 300 -12.31 0.64 -10.70
N SER A 301 -12.49 -0.41 -11.51
CA SER A 301 -12.30 -0.30 -12.96
C SER A 301 -13.15 0.81 -13.57
N ASP A 302 -12.51 1.67 -14.38
CA ASP A 302 -13.22 2.67 -15.19
C ASP A 302 -14.10 1.98 -16.25
N ASP A 303 -13.62 0.87 -16.80
CA ASP A 303 -14.34 0.00 -17.74
C ASP A 303 -14.09 -1.47 -17.40
N ALA A 304 -15.05 -2.09 -16.71
CA ALA A 304 -14.99 -3.48 -16.31
C ALA A 304 -14.96 -4.48 -17.48
N ALA A 305 -15.29 -4.05 -18.71
CA ALA A 305 -15.20 -4.91 -19.90
C ALA A 305 -13.76 -5.09 -20.39
N THR A 306 -12.88 -4.12 -20.12
CA THR A 306 -11.47 -4.16 -20.56
C THR A 306 -10.57 -4.80 -19.52
N TRP A 307 -10.79 -4.51 -18.24
CA TRP A 307 -10.04 -5.11 -17.14
C TRP A 307 -10.84 -5.03 -15.82
N GLN A 308 -10.57 -5.94 -14.89
CA GLN A 308 -11.22 -5.96 -13.58
C GLN A 308 -10.21 -5.56 -12.50
N SER A 309 -10.58 -4.59 -11.67
CA SER A 309 -9.74 -4.16 -10.55
C SER A 309 -9.63 -5.24 -9.48
N PRO A 310 -8.49 -5.32 -8.75
CA PRO A 310 -8.38 -6.24 -7.63
C PRO A 310 -9.46 -6.01 -6.57
N SER A 311 -9.91 -4.77 -6.35
CA SER A 311 -10.99 -4.46 -5.42
C SER A 311 -12.34 -4.99 -5.91
N ASP A 312 -12.62 -4.89 -7.22
CA ASP A 312 -13.83 -5.50 -7.80
C ASP A 312 -13.81 -7.02 -7.68
N VAL A 313 -12.66 -7.67 -7.92
CA VAL A 313 -12.49 -9.11 -7.70
C VAL A 313 -12.72 -9.45 -6.23
N ALA A 314 -12.06 -8.74 -5.31
CA ALA A 314 -12.13 -8.99 -3.88
C ALA A 314 -13.55 -8.80 -3.33
N ARG A 315 -14.24 -7.75 -3.79
CA ARG A 315 -15.61 -7.46 -3.38
C ARG A 315 -16.60 -8.44 -3.97
N THR A 316 -16.54 -8.73 -5.26
CA THR A 316 -17.62 -9.48 -5.93
C THR A 316 -17.38 -10.99 -5.98
N GLN A 317 -16.18 -11.48 -5.66
CA GLN A 317 -15.83 -12.89 -5.87
C GLN A 317 -15.17 -13.58 -4.69
N LEU A 318 -14.83 -12.82 -3.64
CA LEU A 318 -14.18 -13.30 -2.44
C LEU A 318 -14.95 -12.85 -1.20
N LEU A 319 -14.65 -13.48 -0.08
CA LEU A 319 -15.32 -13.28 1.20
C LEU A 319 -14.28 -12.97 2.27
N SER A 320 -14.70 -12.19 3.26
CA SER A 320 -14.05 -11.96 4.54
C SER A 320 -14.86 -12.58 5.68
N GLU A 321 -14.28 -12.61 6.88
CA GLU A 321 -14.78 -13.38 8.02
C GLU A 321 -16.21 -13.03 8.45
N SER A 322 -16.62 -11.75 8.39
CA SER A 322 -18.00 -11.37 8.78
C SER A 322 -18.99 -11.44 7.62
N THR A 323 -18.52 -11.68 6.40
CA THR A 323 -19.35 -11.78 5.20
C THR A 323 -19.78 -13.22 4.90
N LEU A 324 -19.49 -14.16 5.79
CA LEU A 324 -19.91 -15.55 5.67
C LEU A 324 -21.39 -15.72 6.08
N PRO A 325 -22.08 -16.76 5.57
CA PRO A 325 -23.40 -17.12 6.06
C PRO A 325 -23.36 -17.38 7.57
N LEU A 326 -24.43 -17.02 8.28
CA LEU A 326 -24.59 -17.39 9.68
C LEU A 326 -24.73 -18.90 9.82
N ALA A 327 -24.30 -19.43 10.97
CA ALA A 327 -24.44 -20.85 11.26
C ALA A 327 -25.92 -21.28 11.17
N GLN A 328 -26.24 -22.34 10.45
CA GLN A 328 -27.64 -22.72 10.20
C GLN A 328 -27.83 -24.22 9.99
N ARG A 329 -29.06 -24.71 10.15
CA ARG A 329 -29.42 -26.09 9.82
C ARG A 329 -29.53 -26.21 8.30
N LEU A 330 -28.98 -27.26 7.73
CA LEU A 330 -29.06 -27.55 6.30
C LEU A 330 -29.81 -28.88 6.12
N ASP A 331 -30.66 -28.97 5.11
CA ASP A 331 -31.37 -30.21 4.79
C ASP A 331 -30.41 -31.20 4.10
N PRO A 332 -30.03 -32.32 4.76
CA PRO A 332 -29.10 -33.28 4.17
C PRO A 332 -29.68 -34.03 2.96
N THR A 333 -30.99 -33.89 2.69
CA THR A 333 -31.67 -34.50 1.54
C THR A 333 -31.65 -33.61 0.30
N ALA A 334 -31.41 -32.30 0.45
CA ALA A 334 -31.25 -31.38 -0.67
C ALA A 334 -29.93 -31.65 -1.42
N SER A 335 -29.93 -31.38 -2.73
CA SER A 335 -28.72 -31.55 -3.54
C SER A 335 -27.62 -30.56 -3.15
N ALA A 336 -26.37 -30.94 -3.43
CA ALA A 336 -25.20 -30.10 -3.13
C ALA A 336 -25.29 -28.68 -3.73
N GLY A 337 -25.90 -28.57 -4.91
CA GLY A 337 -26.09 -27.31 -5.62
C GLY A 337 -27.22 -26.46 -5.03
N GLU A 338 -28.35 -27.07 -4.66
CA GLU A 338 -29.46 -26.35 -4.01
C GLU A 338 -29.05 -25.76 -2.67
N VAL A 339 -28.31 -26.52 -1.85
CA VAL A 339 -27.84 -26.03 -0.56
C VAL A 339 -26.81 -24.91 -0.75
N ALA A 340 -25.88 -25.05 -1.70
CA ALA A 340 -24.92 -23.99 -2.01
C ALA A 340 -25.62 -22.73 -2.53
N ALA A 341 -26.60 -22.84 -3.43
CA ALA A 341 -27.36 -21.69 -3.93
C ALA A 341 -28.05 -20.94 -2.79
N GLY A 342 -28.75 -21.65 -1.89
CA GLY A 342 -29.43 -21.02 -0.75
C GLY A 342 -28.48 -20.33 0.25
N LEU A 343 -27.25 -20.84 0.39
CA LEU A 343 -26.20 -20.17 1.17
C LEU A 343 -25.68 -18.91 0.48
N LEU A 344 -25.44 -18.98 -0.83
CA LEU A 344 -24.83 -17.91 -1.60
C LEU A 344 -25.81 -16.78 -1.97
N ASP A 345 -27.11 -17.04 -2.00
CA ASP A 345 -28.14 -16.01 -2.24
C ASP A 345 -28.19 -14.93 -1.15
N GLN A 346 -27.64 -15.24 0.03
CA GLN A 346 -27.51 -14.30 1.15
C GLN A 346 -26.27 -13.40 1.01
N LEU A 347 -25.40 -13.68 0.03
CA LEU A 347 -24.10 -13.05 -0.13
C LEU A 347 -24.07 -12.14 -1.36
N GLU A 348 -23.41 -11.00 -1.22
CA GLU A 348 -23.16 -10.08 -2.34
C GLU A 348 -21.98 -10.60 -3.21
N LEU A 349 -22.26 -11.64 -3.99
CA LEU A 349 -21.31 -12.25 -4.93
C LEU A 349 -21.82 -12.12 -6.39
N SER A 350 -20.88 -12.05 -7.33
CA SER A 350 -21.20 -11.99 -8.76
C SER A 350 -21.98 -13.25 -9.18
N PRO A 351 -22.91 -13.14 -10.16
CA PRO A 351 -23.66 -14.29 -10.65
C PRO A 351 -22.76 -15.44 -11.10
N SER A 352 -21.64 -15.12 -11.76
CA SER A 352 -20.66 -16.11 -12.25
C SER A 352 -20.00 -16.95 -11.15
N VAL A 353 -19.91 -16.44 -9.92
CA VAL A 353 -19.35 -17.19 -8.78
C VAL A 353 -20.41 -18.11 -8.16
N ARG A 354 -21.68 -17.71 -8.24
CA ARG A 354 -22.82 -18.47 -7.70
C ARG A 354 -23.26 -19.59 -8.65
N GLU A 355 -23.10 -19.36 -9.95
CA GLU A 355 -23.43 -20.35 -10.98
C GLU A 355 -22.62 -21.64 -10.81
N ALA A 356 -23.32 -22.77 -10.83
CA ALA A 356 -22.76 -24.11 -10.65
C ALA A 356 -21.97 -24.32 -9.33
N ALA A 357 -22.16 -23.46 -8.33
CA ALA A 357 -21.56 -23.66 -7.02
C ALA A 357 -22.18 -24.88 -6.31
N ALA A 358 -21.38 -25.60 -5.55
CA ALA A 358 -21.81 -26.80 -4.84
C ALA A 358 -21.04 -27.03 -3.53
N MET A 359 -21.70 -27.67 -2.56
CA MET A 359 -21.04 -28.21 -1.37
C MET A 359 -20.28 -29.51 -1.72
N THR A 360 -19.03 -29.64 -1.31
CA THR A 360 -18.22 -30.84 -1.61
C THR A 360 -17.29 -31.23 -0.46
N PRO A 361 -17.35 -32.48 0.04
CA PRO A 361 -18.40 -33.48 -0.23
C PRO A 361 -19.74 -33.09 0.39
N TRP A 362 -20.88 -33.56 -0.17
CA TRP A 362 -22.21 -33.34 0.40
C TRP A 362 -23.12 -34.56 0.19
N PRO A 363 -23.92 -34.97 1.20
CA PRO A 363 -23.89 -34.51 2.59
C PRO A 363 -22.61 -34.98 3.30
N ALA A 364 -22.03 -34.12 4.15
CA ALA A 364 -20.87 -34.46 4.97
C ALA A 364 -20.83 -33.56 6.22
N PRO A 365 -20.15 -33.99 7.30
CA PRO A 365 -19.97 -33.15 8.48
C PRO A 365 -18.94 -32.04 8.25
N ARG A 366 -18.16 -32.09 7.16
CA ARG A 366 -17.17 -31.06 6.81
C ARG A 366 -16.88 -31.06 5.32
N GLY A 367 -16.53 -29.90 4.79
CA GLY A 367 -16.20 -29.75 3.38
C GLY A 367 -16.04 -28.29 2.99
N TYR A 368 -16.26 -28.01 1.71
CA TYR A 368 -16.19 -26.67 1.15
C TYR A 368 -17.42 -26.37 0.30
N VAL A 369 -17.86 -25.12 0.30
CA VAL A 369 -18.61 -24.58 -0.83
C VAL A 369 -17.60 -24.22 -1.91
N ARG A 370 -17.80 -24.72 -3.12
CA ARG A 370 -16.94 -24.44 -4.28
C ARG A 370 -17.73 -23.78 -5.39
N ASP A 371 -17.11 -22.88 -6.16
CA ASP A 371 -17.71 -22.37 -7.40
C ASP A 371 -17.67 -23.42 -8.53
N GLY A 372 -18.26 -23.10 -9.69
CA GLY A 372 -18.28 -23.98 -10.86
C GLY A 372 -16.89 -24.36 -11.41
N ASN A 373 -15.83 -23.65 -11.04
CA ASN A 373 -14.45 -23.98 -11.40
C ASN A 373 -13.75 -24.86 -10.34
N GLY A 374 -14.49 -25.29 -9.32
CA GLY A 374 -13.97 -26.09 -8.21
C GLY A 374 -13.17 -25.28 -7.19
N ARG A 375 -13.20 -23.96 -7.26
CA ARG A 375 -12.48 -23.07 -6.35
C ARG A 375 -13.18 -23.00 -4.99
N PRO A 376 -12.48 -23.18 -3.85
CA PRO A 376 -13.12 -23.09 -2.54
C PRO A 376 -13.51 -21.64 -2.23
N LEU A 377 -14.79 -21.40 -1.95
CA LEU A 377 -15.32 -20.10 -1.53
C LEU A 377 -15.23 -19.93 -0.01
N PHE A 378 -15.67 -20.95 0.74
CA PHE A 378 -15.53 -21.06 2.19
C PHE A 378 -15.66 -22.53 2.63
N ALA A 379 -15.13 -22.84 3.81
CA ALA A 379 -15.26 -24.14 4.44
C ALA A 379 -16.54 -24.23 5.28
N PHE A 380 -17.01 -25.45 5.54
CA PHE A 380 -18.09 -25.71 6.49
C PHE A 380 -17.73 -26.87 7.42
N ALA A 381 -18.25 -26.82 8.65
CA ALA A 381 -18.20 -27.91 9.61
C ALA A 381 -19.52 -28.01 10.39
N GLN A 382 -19.95 -29.23 10.68
CA GLN A 382 -21.13 -29.50 11.48
C GLN A 382 -20.78 -29.39 12.97
N SER A 383 -21.53 -28.56 13.69
CA SER A 383 -21.45 -28.32 15.13
C SER A 383 -22.83 -28.61 15.73
N GLY A 384 -23.00 -29.82 16.26
CA GLY A 384 -24.31 -30.34 16.66
C GLY A 384 -25.24 -30.54 15.46
N ASP A 385 -26.36 -29.82 15.45
CA ASP A 385 -27.38 -29.85 14.40
C ASP A 385 -27.24 -28.70 13.38
N ARG A 386 -26.24 -27.82 13.56
CA ARG A 386 -25.99 -26.66 12.70
C ARG A 386 -24.67 -26.83 11.95
N TYR A 387 -24.58 -26.17 10.81
CA TYR A 387 -23.35 -25.99 10.06
C TYR A 387 -22.78 -24.60 10.36
N GLU A 388 -21.50 -24.55 10.72
CA GLU A 388 -20.70 -23.35 10.86
C GLU A 388 -19.86 -23.15 9.59
N PHE A 389 -19.67 -21.89 9.20
CA PHE A 389 -18.93 -21.52 8.00
C PHE A 389 -17.72 -20.67 8.39
N PHE A 390 -16.58 -20.92 7.74
CA PHE A 390 -15.33 -20.25 8.06
C PHE A 390 -14.40 -20.21 6.85
N LEU A 391 -13.41 -19.33 6.90
CA LEU A 391 -12.29 -19.30 5.96
C LEU A 391 -11.10 -20.02 6.61
N ASP A 392 -10.44 -20.89 5.86
CA ASP A 392 -9.25 -21.63 6.32
C ASP A 392 -8.05 -21.34 5.39
N ASP A 393 -6.88 -21.88 5.75
CA ASP A 393 -5.65 -21.73 4.96
C ASP A 393 -5.79 -22.12 3.49
N ARG A 394 -6.70 -23.06 3.16
CA ARG A 394 -6.93 -23.46 1.77
C ARG A 394 -7.67 -22.37 1.01
N VAL A 395 -8.68 -21.77 1.62
CA VAL A 395 -9.41 -20.63 1.06
C VAL A 395 -8.49 -19.41 0.98
N TYR A 396 -7.74 -19.09 2.04
CA TYR A 396 -6.80 -17.96 2.04
C TYR A 396 -5.70 -18.11 0.98
N ARG A 397 -5.18 -19.33 0.78
CA ARG A 397 -4.22 -19.61 -0.30
C ARG A 397 -4.80 -19.31 -1.67
N ASP A 398 -6.03 -19.76 -1.93
CA ASP A 398 -6.72 -19.51 -3.20
C ASP A 398 -6.92 -18.00 -3.43
N GLN A 399 -7.45 -17.29 -2.44
CA GLN A 399 -7.63 -15.84 -2.49
C GLN A 399 -6.28 -15.12 -2.76
N ALA A 400 -5.21 -15.50 -2.05
CA ALA A 400 -3.90 -14.88 -2.19
C ALA A 400 -3.26 -15.10 -3.57
N VAL A 401 -3.29 -16.33 -4.09
CA VAL A 401 -2.77 -16.66 -5.43
C VAL A 401 -3.50 -15.88 -6.52
N ARG A 402 -4.79 -15.61 -6.30
CA ARG A 402 -5.60 -14.82 -7.23
C ARG A 402 -5.34 -13.32 -7.14
N LEU A 403 -5.22 -12.77 -5.92
CA LEU A 403 -5.14 -11.33 -5.70
C LEU A 403 -3.72 -10.78 -5.91
N ILE A 404 -2.69 -11.43 -5.36
CA ILE A 404 -1.33 -10.87 -5.31
C ILE A 404 -0.78 -10.48 -6.70
N PRO A 405 -0.89 -11.32 -7.76
CA PRO A 405 -0.48 -10.93 -9.11
C PRO A 405 -1.16 -9.64 -9.60
N GLN A 406 -2.48 -9.53 -9.38
CA GLN A 406 -3.26 -8.39 -9.83
C GLN A 406 -2.93 -7.14 -9.02
N VAL A 407 -2.66 -7.29 -7.73
CA VAL A 407 -2.24 -6.19 -6.85
C VAL A 407 -0.88 -5.62 -7.26
N VAL A 408 0.07 -6.50 -7.62
CA VAL A 408 1.37 -6.07 -8.16
C VAL A 408 1.19 -5.34 -9.49
N GLU A 409 0.35 -5.87 -10.37
CA GLU A 409 0.11 -5.29 -11.69
C GLU A 409 -0.59 -3.92 -11.61
N VAL A 410 -1.60 -3.77 -10.75
CA VAL A 410 -2.26 -2.47 -10.54
C VAL A 410 -1.34 -1.47 -9.85
N SER A 411 -0.50 -1.92 -8.91
CA SER A 411 0.51 -1.09 -8.26
C SER A 411 1.56 -0.61 -9.28
N ARG A 412 2.04 -1.49 -10.16
CA ARG A 412 2.95 -1.13 -11.27
C ARG A 412 2.28 -0.10 -12.18
N SER A 413 1.06 -0.39 -12.61
CA SER A 413 0.25 0.50 -13.46
C SER A 413 0.12 1.89 -12.87
N LEU A 414 -0.15 1.98 -11.56
CA LEU A 414 -0.26 3.25 -10.85
C LEU A 414 1.07 4.01 -10.84
N VAL A 415 2.19 3.31 -10.61
CA VAL A 415 3.52 3.93 -10.71
C VAL A 415 3.78 4.47 -12.11
N ASP A 416 3.44 3.72 -13.16
CA ASP A 416 3.61 4.18 -14.54
C ASP A 416 2.65 5.33 -14.92
N LEU A 417 1.49 5.43 -14.26
CA LEU A 417 0.59 6.58 -14.39
C LEU A 417 1.21 7.85 -13.78
N LEU A 418 1.81 7.73 -12.60
CA LEU A 418 2.38 8.84 -11.82
C LEU A 418 3.73 9.33 -12.34
N TYR A 419 4.52 8.40 -12.87
CA TYR A 419 5.85 8.65 -13.41
C TYR A 419 5.88 8.24 -14.89
N PRO A 420 5.05 8.87 -15.74
CA PRO A 420 5.01 8.53 -17.15
C PRO A 420 6.35 8.88 -17.79
N ALA A 421 6.80 8.07 -18.73
CA ALA A 421 7.92 8.46 -19.57
C ALA A 421 7.55 9.68 -20.42
N TRP A 422 8.56 10.43 -20.86
CA TRP A 422 8.39 11.48 -21.87
C TRP A 422 7.53 10.98 -23.05
N PRO A 423 6.50 11.75 -23.49
CA PRO A 423 5.65 11.36 -24.62
C PRO A 423 6.51 11.09 -25.84
N THR A 424 6.45 9.86 -26.37
CA THR A 424 7.37 9.45 -27.44
C THR A 424 7.19 10.36 -28.65
N PRO A 425 8.26 10.93 -29.21
CA PRO A 425 8.17 11.88 -30.31
C PRO A 425 7.71 11.19 -31.59
N GLY A 426 6.88 11.85 -32.41
CA GLY A 426 6.72 11.52 -33.83
C GLY A 426 7.92 11.93 -34.70
N GLY A 427 9.08 12.20 -34.08
CA GLY A 427 10.27 12.84 -34.62
C GLY A 427 10.93 13.74 -33.56
N ASN A 428 12.27 13.85 -33.57
CA ASN A 428 13.11 14.38 -32.46
C ASN A 428 12.76 15.79 -31.94
N ASP A 429 11.96 16.57 -32.65
CA ASP A 429 11.76 18.00 -32.37
C ASP A 429 10.31 18.36 -31.98
N SER A 430 9.50 17.38 -31.57
CA SER A 430 8.10 17.63 -31.22
C SER A 430 7.60 16.82 -30.03
N VAL A 431 6.59 17.35 -29.35
CA VAL A 431 5.84 16.68 -28.28
C VAL A 431 4.38 16.53 -28.68
N ALA A 432 3.82 15.35 -28.47
CA ALA A 432 2.40 15.09 -28.69
C ALA A 432 1.61 15.34 -27.40
N ILE A 433 0.73 16.34 -27.43
CA ILE A 433 -0.16 16.69 -26.31
C ILE A 433 -1.53 16.08 -26.59
N SER A 434 -2.02 15.25 -25.67
CA SER A 434 -3.38 14.70 -25.77
C SER A 434 -4.41 15.82 -25.63
N ASP A 435 -5.52 15.67 -26.35
CA ASP A 435 -6.76 16.44 -26.20
C ASP A 435 -7.36 16.43 -24.78
N THR A 436 -7.01 15.45 -23.96
CA THR A 436 -7.44 15.36 -22.55
C THR A 436 -6.57 16.17 -21.58
N TRP A 437 -5.46 16.74 -22.06
CA TRP A 437 -4.55 17.54 -21.25
C TRP A 437 -4.98 19.00 -21.26
N GLN A 438 -4.98 19.61 -20.09
CA GLN A 438 -5.34 21.00 -19.86
C GLN A 438 -4.12 21.78 -19.35
N GLU A 439 -4.06 23.06 -19.67
CA GLU A 439 -3.00 23.97 -19.21
C GLU A 439 -1.57 23.45 -19.47
N ALA A 440 -1.40 22.66 -20.55
CA ALA A 440 -0.11 22.10 -20.92
C ALA A 440 0.90 23.23 -21.12
N THR A 441 2.00 23.18 -20.37
CA THR A 441 3.03 24.22 -20.35
C THR A 441 4.40 23.58 -20.45
N LEU A 442 5.19 24.07 -21.39
CA LEU A 442 6.58 23.69 -21.57
C LEU A 442 7.49 24.73 -20.93
N HIS A 443 8.26 24.31 -19.93
CA HIS A 443 9.27 25.11 -19.26
C HIS A 443 10.65 24.75 -19.80
N THR A 444 11.42 25.77 -20.18
CA THR A 444 12.79 25.61 -20.66
C THR A 444 13.74 26.19 -19.64
N TYR A 445 14.70 25.38 -19.19
CA TYR A 445 15.73 25.75 -18.22
C TYR A 445 17.11 25.65 -18.84
N VAL A 446 17.99 26.57 -18.45
CA VAL A 446 19.44 26.36 -18.52
C VAL A 446 19.89 25.82 -17.17
N GLN A 447 20.57 24.68 -17.17
CA GLN A 447 21.14 24.06 -15.98
C GLN A 447 22.66 24.15 -16.05
N ASP A 448 23.30 24.73 -15.04
CA ASP A 448 24.76 24.80 -14.96
C ASP A 448 25.40 23.47 -14.52
N ARG A 449 26.75 23.47 -14.45
CA ARG A 449 27.56 22.32 -14.02
C ARG A 449 27.29 21.86 -12.58
N ASP A 450 26.86 22.78 -11.72
CA ASP A 450 26.53 22.53 -10.32
C ASP A 450 25.07 22.05 -10.17
N GLY A 451 24.34 22.03 -11.29
CA GLY A 451 22.98 21.56 -11.40
C GLY A 451 21.91 22.59 -11.04
N VAL A 452 22.29 23.86 -10.90
CA VAL A 452 21.35 24.96 -10.65
C VAL A 452 20.63 25.30 -11.95
N ARG A 453 19.30 25.40 -11.87
CA ARG A 453 18.42 25.73 -12.99
C ARG A 453 18.02 27.19 -12.98
N ARG A 454 18.00 27.78 -14.17
CA ARG A 454 17.40 29.10 -14.43
C ARG A 454 16.40 28.97 -15.58
N GLU A 455 15.15 29.34 -15.31
CA GLU A 455 14.10 29.33 -16.34
C GLU A 455 14.40 30.42 -17.38
N VAL A 456 14.38 30.04 -18.65
CA VAL A 456 14.65 30.93 -19.80
C VAL A 456 13.48 31.03 -20.77
N GLY A 457 12.48 30.16 -20.63
CA GLY A 457 11.30 30.18 -21.48
C GLY A 457 10.15 29.40 -20.87
N ARG A 458 8.93 29.86 -21.16
CA ARG A 458 7.67 29.22 -20.77
C ARG A 458 6.70 29.33 -21.94
N HIS A 459 6.23 28.18 -22.43
CA HIS A 459 5.42 28.11 -23.64
C HIS A 459 4.14 27.32 -23.38
N PRO A 460 2.95 27.94 -23.46
CA PRO A 460 1.71 27.19 -23.41
C PRO A 460 1.59 26.32 -24.67
N LEU A 461 1.12 25.09 -24.50
CA LEU A 461 0.94 24.11 -25.57
C LEU A 461 -0.55 23.82 -25.76
N GLY A 462 -0.97 23.76 -27.02
CA GLY A 462 -2.29 23.24 -27.38
C GLY A 462 -2.27 21.73 -27.63
N PRO A 463 -3.45 21.08 -27.73
CA PRO A 463 -3.56 19.70 -28.18
C PRO A 463 -2.87 19.43 -29.52
N GLY A 464 -2.47 18.19 -29.75
CA GLY A 464 -1.81 17.74 -30.98
C GLY A 464 -0.28 17.78 -30.92
N GLN A 465 0.35 17.71 -32.09
CA GLN A 465 1.80 17.72 -32.21
C GLN A 465 2.32 19.15 -32.16
N GLN A 466 3.14 19.46 -31.15
CA GLN A 466 3.71 20.79 -30.92
C GLN A 466 5.23 20.74 -31.10
N PRO A 467 5.85 21.65 -31.87
CA PRO A 467 7.29 21.72 -31.97
C PRO A 467 7.91 22.13 -30.62
N LEU A 468 9.06 21.54 -30.28
CA LEU A 468 9.85 22.01 -29.15
C LEU A 468 10.52 23.35 -29.51
N PRO A 469 10.60 24.30 -28.56
CA PRO A 469 11.36 25.53 -28.77
C PRO A 469 12.83 25.18 -29.02
N PRO A 470 13.55 25.94 -29.87
CA PRO A 470 14.98 25.74 -30.05
C PRO A 470 15.69 25.87 -28.70
N PRO A 471 16.74 25.06 -28.45
CA PRO A 471 17.49 25.18 -27.21
C PRO A 471 18.07 26.59 -27.07
N PRO A 472 18.07 27.17 -25.85
CA PRO A 472 18.70 28.47 -25.61
C PRO A 472 20.21 28.39 -25.90
N PRO A 473 20.89 29.52 -26.15
CA PRO A 473 22.34 29.57 -26.13
C PRO A 473 22.87 29.05 -24.78
N LEU A 474 23.83 28.11 -24.83
CA LEU A 474 24.43 27.48 -23.65
C LEU A 474 25.88 27.95 -23.49
N GLY A 475 26.28 28.27 -22.27
CA GLY A 475 27.68 28.45 -21.89
C GLY A 475 28.41 27.13 -21.65
N ASP A 476 29.73 27.21 -21.40
CA ASP A 476 30.57 26.04 -21.13
C ASP A 476 30.06 25.25 -19.92
N GLY A 477 29.73 23.98 -20.14
CA GLY A 477 29.23 23.08 -19.09
C GLY A 477 27.76 23.30 -18.70
N GLU A 478 27.04 24.21 -19.37
CA GLU A 478 25.60 24.33 -19.24
C GLU A 478 24.87 23.31 -20.14
N ARG A 479 23.66 22.91 -19.75
CA ARG A 479 22.76 22.08 -20.56
C ARG A 479 21.35 22.63 -20.55
N SER A 480 20.60 22.35 -21.61
CA SER A 480 19.17 22.67 -21.68
C SER A 480 18.35 21.55 -21.06
N VAL A 481 17.37 21.90 -20.24
CA VAL A 481 16.40 20.97 -19.64
C VAL A 481 15.01 21.47 -19.94
N VAL A 482 14.16 20.58 -20.43
CA VAL A 482 12.75 20.89 -20.70
C VAL A 482 11.88 20.12 -19.73
N VAL A 483 10.92 20.81 -19.11
CA VAL A 483 9.91 20.22 -18.22
C VAL A 483 8.54 20.50 -18.81
N LEU A 484 7.73 19.46 -18.95
CA LEU A 484 6.35 19.56 -19.40
C LEU A 484 5.43 19.32 -18.21
N THR A 485 4.59 20.32 -17.93
CA THR A 485 3.51 20.22 -16.94
C THR A 485 2.16 20.25 -17.66
N ALA A 486 1.22 19.41 -17.28
CA ALA A 486 -0.15 19.49 -17.79
C ALA A 486 -1.15 18.91 -16.80
N ASP A 487 -2.29 19.57 -16.62
CA ASP A 487 -3.40 19.00 -15.87
C ASP A 487 -4.15 17.98 -16.73
N ARG A 488 -4.79 17.02 -16.07
CA ARG A 488 -5.62 16.02 -16.72
C ARG A 488 -6.96 15.95 -15.99
N VAL A 489 -8.03 15.75 -16.73
CA VAL A 489 -9.37 15.60 -16.16
C VAL A 489 -9.41 14.34 -15.28
N GLU A 490 -9.63 14.50 -13.97
CA GLU A 490 -9.77 13.41 -12.99
C GLU A 490 -8.55 12.49 -12.82
N THR A 491 -7.37 12.90 -13.29
CA THR A 491 -6.13 12.14 -13.12
C THR A 491 -5.01 13.01 -12.53
N PRO A 492 -3.92 12.41 -12.03
CA PRO A 492 -2.75 13.18 -11.59
C PRO A 492 -2.21 14.08 -12.71
N ARG A 493 -1.75 15.27 -12.32
CA ARG A 493 -1.05 16.19 -13.22
C ARG A 493 0.19 15.49 -13.80
N VAL A 494 0.43 15.70 -15.08
CA VAL A 494 1.64 15.24 -15.77
C VAL A 494 2.77 16.17 -15.43
N VAL A 495 3.88 15.60 -14.96
CA VAL A 495 5.14 16.33 -14.81
C VAL A 495 6.27 15.44 -15.32
N VAL A 496 6.74 15.71 -16.54
CA VAL A 496 7.80 14.93 -17.19
C VAL A 496 8.96 15.83 -17.58
N GLN A 497 10.17 15.30 -17.58
CA GLN A 497 11.37 16.08 -17.90
C GLN A 497 12.21 15.38 -18.97
N LEU A 498 12.69 16.14 -19.94
CA LEU A 498 13.65 15.71 -20.94
C LEU A 498 14.94 16.55 -20.83
N PRO A 499 16.09 15.95 -20.47
CA PRO A 499 17.37 16.61 -20.69
C PRO A 499 17.64 16.65 -22.20
N LEU A 500 17.78 17.85 -22.76
CA LEU A 500 18.24 18.01 -24.13
C LEU A 500 19.76 17.97 -24.11
N THR A 501 20.33 16.85 -24.54
CA THR A 501 21.77 16.81 -24.83
C THR A 501 22.06 17.76 -25.99
N ALA A 502 23.12 18.55 -25.86
CA ALA A 502 23.66 19.29 -27.00
C ALA A 502 23.86 18.32 -28.18
N SER A 503 23.58 18.82 -29.38
CA SER A 503 23.51 18.06 -30.63
C SER A 503 24.56 16.92 -30.71
N PRO A 504 24.19 15.70 -31.16
CA PRO A 504 25.05 14.51 -31.16
C PRO A 504 26.36 14.65 -31.97
N ASN A 505 26.56 15.78 -32.66
CA ASN A 505 27.84 16.13 -33.28
C ASN A 505 28.94 16.52 -32.28
N ASP A 506 28.62 16.72 -31.00
CA ASP A 506 29.62 16.95 -29.96
C ASP A 506 30.01 15.63 -29.28
N THR A 507 30.69 14.76 -30.02
CA THR A 507 31.20 13.45 -29.53
C THR A 507 32.43 13.59 -28.63
N SER A 508 32.71 14.80 -28.13
CA SER A 508 33.99 15.17 -27.53
C SER A 508 33.98 15.25 -26.00
N ALA A 509 33.19 14.47 -25.24
CA ALA A 509 33.46 14.23 -23.82
C ALA A 509 32.47 13.24 -23.16
N THR A 510 32.74 11.95 -23.32
CA THR A 510 32.49 11.00 -22.21
C THR A 510 33.72 10.12 -22.07
N THR A 511 34.82 10.69 -21.58
CA THR A 511 35.87 9.87 -20.98
C THR A 511 35.28 9.35 -19.68
N GLU A 512 34.77 8.13 -19.74
CA GLU A 512 34.39 7.35 -18.57
C GLU A 512 35.52 7.49 -17.53
N PRO A 513 35.25 7.98 -16.30
CA PRO A 513 36.30 8.15 -15.32
C PRO A 513 36.89 6.77 -15.04
N LYS A 514 38.16 6.60 -15.43
CA LYS A 514 38.95 5.39 -15.15
C LYS A 514 38.76 5.08 -13.65
N PRO A 515 38.21 3.91 -13.29
CA PRO A 515 38.01 3.57 -11.89
C PRO A 515 39.36 3.70 -11.17
N PRO A 516 39.39 4.29 -9.96
CA PRO A 516 40.63 4.41 -9.22
C PRO A 516 41.28 3.03 -9.13
N ALA A 517 42.55 2.94 -9.51
CA ALA A 517 43.29 1.70 -9.51
C ALA A 517 43.10 1.01 -8.16
N ALA A 518 42.49 -0.17 -8.18
CA ALA A 518 42.28 -0.96 -6.98
C ALA A 518 43.63 -1.11 -6.28
N SER A 519 43.75 -0.54 -5.09
CA SER A 519 44.89 -0.75 -4.22
C SER A 519 44.93 -2.24 -3.90
N THR A 520 45.94 -2.94 -4.40
CA THR A 520 46.24 -4.34 -4.11
C THR A 520 46.68 -4.47 -2.65
N ALA A 521 45.72 -4.38 -1.73
CA ALA A 521 45.91 -4.83 -0.36
C ALA A 521 45.96 -6.35 -0.36
N THR A 522 47.15 -6.88 -0.07
CA THR A 522 47.43 -8.31 0.08
C THR A 522 46.70 -8.81 1.34
N GLY A 523 45.51 -9.37 1.17
CA GLY A 523 44.77 -10.08 2.23
C GLY A 523 45.20 -11.55 2.33
N PRO A 524 45.17 -12.15 3.53
CA PRO A 524 45.64 -13.52 3.77
C PRO A 524 44.70 -14.57 3.17
N SER A 525 45.32 -15.67 2.72
CA SER A 525 44.72 -16.86 2.11
C SER A 525 43.45 -17.34 2.82
N GLU A 526 42.34 -17.32 2.10
CA GLU A 526 41.05 -17.87 2.53
C GLU A 526 41.10 -19.41 2.40
N ALA A 527 41.11 -20.10 3.53
CA ALA A 527 40.96 -21.55 3.57
C ALA A 527 39.53 -21.91 3.17
N ALA A 528 39.40 -22.83 2.21
CA ALA A 528 38.12 -23.30 1.67
C ALA A 528 37.20 -23.84 2.78
N VAL A 529 36.14 -23.08 3.10
CA VAL A 529 35.00 -23.58 3.87
C VAL A 529 34.12 -24.38 2.92
N THR A 530 34.21 -25.70 3.05
CA THR A 530 33.34 -26.64 2.33
C THR A 530 31.92 -26.51 2.89
N ARG A 531 30.98 -26.07 2.05
CA ARG A 531 29.55 -26.02 2.38
C ARG A 531 29.01 -27.46 2.45
N PRO A 532 28.44 -27.94 3.57
CA PRO A 532 27.83 -29.26 3.60
C PRO A 532 26.61 -29.30 2.67
N ALA A 533 26.50 -30.37 1.90
CA ALA A 533 25.40 -30.62 0.99
C ALA A 533 24.07 -30.64 1.77
N ALA A 534 23.05 -29.98 1.23
CA ALA A 534 21.70 -30.07 1.75
C ALA A 534 21.21 -31.53 1.69
N PRO A 535 20.59 -32.07 2.75
CA PRO A 535 19.97 -33.37 2.69
C PRO A 535 18.81 -33.36 1.67
N PRO A 536 18.54 -34.48 0.99
CA PRO A 536 17.42 -34.59 0.06
C PRO A 536 16.09 -34.37 0.80
N PRO A 537 15.06 -33.83 0.11
CA PRO A 537 13.74 -33.68 0.71
C PRO A 537 13.16 -35.06 1.02
N ASP A 538 12.83 -35.28 2.29
CA ASP A 538 12.10 -36.46 2.73
C ASP A 538 10.76 -36.53 1.98
N GLY A 539 10.55 -37.65 1.29
CA GLY A 539 9.32 -37.94 0.58
C GLY A 539 8.12 -37.89 1.52
N ALA A 540 7.12 -37.09 1.13
CA ALA A 540 5.84 -37.02 1.80
C ALA A 540 5.19 -38.41 1.85
N ARG A 541 5.22 -39.03 3.03
CA ARG A 541 4.30 -40.13 3.38
C ARG A 541 2.93 -39.51 3.68
N ASN A 542 1.96 -39.87 2.85
CA ASN A 542 0.54 -39.70 3.16
C ASN A 542 0.15 -40.74 4.21
N ASP A 543 0.17 -40.36 5.50
CA ASP A 543 -0.53 -41.09 6.55
C ASP A 543 -1.77 -40.30 7.00
N PRO A 544 -2.94 -40.93 7.13
CA PRO A 544 -4.17 -40.28 7.54
C PRO A 544 -4.09 -39.85 9.01
N ALA A 545 -4.43 -38.60 9.28
CA ALA A 545 -4.44 -38.02 10.62
C ALA A 545 -5.29 -38.83 11.59
N ALA A 546 -4.66 -39.35 12.65
CA ALA A 546 -5.33 -39.87 13.83
C ALA A 546 -6.06 -38.74 14.59
N PRO A 547 -7.22 -39.03 15.21
CA PRO A 547 -7.98 -38.03 15.94
C PRO A 547 -7.23 -37.58 17.21
N ARG A 548 -7.24 -36.26 17.46
CA ARG A 548 -6.77 -35.68 18.74
C ARG A 548 -7.76 -36.05 19.86
N PRO A 549 -7.28 -36.34 21.09
CA PRO A 549 -8.15 -36.63 22.21
C PRO A 549 -8.84 -35.37 22.75
N ASP A 550 -10.11 -35.53 23.11
CA ASP A 550 -10.98 -34.53 23.74
C ASP A 550 -10.37 -34.00 25.04
N SER A 551 -10.11 -32.69 25.09
CA SER A 551 -9.87 -31.97 26.33
C SER A 551 -11.21 -31.54 26.93
N GLY A 552 -11.74 -32.41 27.81
CA GLY A 552 -12.89 -32.09 28.66
C GLY A 552 -12.62 -30.87 29.54
N SER A 553 -13.38 -29.80 29.31
CA SER A 553 -13.45 -28.63 30.18
C SER A 553 -14.44 -28.89 31.31
N SER A 554 -13.93 -29.05 32.52
CA SER A 554 -14.72 -29.04 33.75
C SER A 554 -14.96 -27.60 34.21
N SER A 555 -16.21 -27.13 34.10
CA SER A 555 -16.69 -25.92 34.77
C SER A 555 -16.68 -26.08 36.29
N PRO A 556 -16.20 -25.12 37.09
CA PRO A 556 -16.50 -25.07 38.51
C PRO A 556 -17.82 -24.33 38.75
N ALA A 557 -18.55 -24.86 39.72
CA ALA A 557 -19.86 -24.44 40.17
C ALA A 557 -19.90 -23.00 40.72
N ALA A 558 -21.00 -22.32 40.44
CA ALA A 558 -21.35 -21.03 41.01
C ALA A 558 -21.66 -21.17 42.51
N GLY A 559 -20.83 -20.54 43.34
CA GLY A 559 -21.10 -20.32 44.75
C GLY A 559 -22.05 -19.15 44.96
N LYS A 560 -23.17 -19.42 45.65
CA LYS A 560 -24.07 -18.40 46.23
C LYS A 560 -23.28 -17.50 47.18
N MET A 561 -23.33 -16.19 46.97
CA MET A 561 -23.09 -15.20 48.03
C MET A 561 -24.33 -14.33 48.20
N ALA A 562 -24.66 -14.11 49.47
CA ALA A 562 -25.84 -13.48 49.98
C ALA A 562 -25.87 -11.97 49.67
N GLU A 563 -27.08 -11.48 49.40
CA GLU A 563 -27.44 -10.06 49.42
C GLU A 563 -27.71 -9.65 50.86
N ASP A 564 -27.11 -8.54 51.32
CA ASP A 564 -27.64 -7.74 52.41
C ASP A 564 -27.16 -6.28 52.32
N GLY A 565 -28.11 -5.34 52.41
CA GLY A 565 -27.95 -3.86 52.49
C GLY A 565 -27.66 -3.16 51.16
N GLY A 566 -28.29 -2.06 50.75
CA GLY A 566 -29.16 -1.08 51.40
C GLY A 566 -28.95 0.28 50.70
N GLU A 567 -30.00 1.11 50.65
CA GLU A 567 -30.03 2.56 50.31
C GLU A 567 -30.09 3.03 48.83
N SER A 568 -31.35 3.27 48.41
CA SER A 568 -31.93 4.58 48.08
C SER A 568 -31.13 5.60 47.22
N ALA A 569 -31.56 5.78 45.97
CA ALA A 569 -31.53 7.08 45.30
C ALA A 569 -32.65 7.21 44.24
N ALA A 570 -33.23 8.42 44.20
CA ALA A 570 -34.50 8.79 43.59
C ALA A 570 -34.57 8.75 42.05
N GLN A 571 -35.76 8.45 41.54
CA GLN A 571 -36.16 8.60 40.13
C GLN A 571 -36.51 10.06 39.79
N PRO A 572 -36.11 10.58 38.61
CA PRO A 572 -36.69 11.81 38.07
C PRO A 572 -37.97 11.55 37.28
N LYS A 573 -38.96 12.40 37.54
CA LYS A 573 -40.29 12.51 36.89
C LYS A 573 -40.15 12.99 35.42
N PRO A 574 -41.02 12.54 34.48
CA PRO A 574 -41.04 13.09 33.12
C PRO A 574 -41.76 14.46 33.06
N PRO A 575 -41.37 15.37 32.15
CA PRO A 575 -42.07 16.64 31.95
C PRO A 575 -43.32 16.43 31.10
N GLY A 576 -44.41 17.05 31.57
CA GLY A 576 -45.71 17.03 30.94
C GLY A 576 -45.83 18.01 29.77
N GLU A 577 -46.80 17.68 28.93
CA GLU A 577 -47.43 18.52 27.92
C GLU A 577 -47.96 19.83 28.52
N THR A 578 -47.75 20.93 27.81
CA THR A 578 -48.72 22.02 27.75
C THR A 578 -48.80 22.52 26.32
N ALA A 579 -50.03 22.51 25.81
CA ALA A 579 -50.46 23.11 24.57
C ALA A 579 -50.54 24.64 24.68
N GLU A 580 -50.25 25.31 23.58
CA GLU A 580 -51.06 26.41 23.00
C GLU A 580 -51.11 26.23 21.48
#